data_AF-A0A1H0FYK1-F1
#
_entry.id   AF-A0A1H0FYK1-F1
#
_cell.length_a   1.000
_cell.length_b   1.000
_cell.length_c   1.000
_cell.angle_alpha   90.00
_cell.angle_beta   90.00
_cell.angle_gamma   90.00
#
_symmetry.space_group_name_H-M   'P 1'
#
loop_
_entity.id
_entity.type
_entity.pdbx_description
1 polymer ?
#
loop_
_entity_poly.entity_id
_entity_poly.type
_entity_poly.pdbx_seq_one_letter_code
_entity_poly.pdbx_strand_id
1 'polypeptide(L)'
;MDWHTALGPTNEVTMVISEKHGIKEDELKASYGMENIQVFSPEDVKGDSTNYFYELREAEYPSTSLFSALFEFGTFGTSREAELREFTTIILENQLYWEGTEHEESREWILEELMNMFYPKEKEWKESVLEEACEAIESVLKKENILESSASHSSHE
;
A
#
# COMPACT_ATOMS: atom_id res chain seq x y z
N MET A 1 1.62 10.15 -0.43
CA MET A 1 0.87 8.88 -0.45
C MET A 1 1.27 8.16 -1.72
N ASP A 2 1.88 7.00 -1.58
CA ASP A 2 2.29 6.12 -2.68
C ASP A 2 1.37 4.88 -2.65
N TRP A 3 0.71 4.54 -3.75
CA TRP A 3 -0.35 3.51 -3.77
C TRP A 3 0.07 2.31 -4.61
N HIS A 4 0.10 1.15 -3.97
CA HIS A 4 0.63 -0.10 -4.48
C HIS A 4 -0.44 -1.19 -4.43
N THR A 5 -0.26 -2.19 -5.28
CA THR A 5 -1.03 -3.43 -5.24
C THR A 5 -0.08 -4.61 -5.42
N ALA A 6 -0.47 -5.74 -4.84
CA ALA A 6 0.05 -7.10 -4.95
C ALA A 6 0.25 -7.72 -3.58
N LEU A 7 1.08 -7.10 -2.74
CA LEU A 7 1.58 -7.72 -1.52
C LEU A 7 0.66 -7.46 -0.32
N GLY A 8 0.69 -8.33 0.70
CA GLY A 8 -0.07 -8.11 1.93
C GLY A 8 -1.44 -8.79 1.95
N PRO A 9 -2.30 -8.44 2.93
CA PRO A 9 -3.60 -9.10 3.11
C PRO A 9 -4.57 -8.74 1.99
N THR A 10 -5.40 -9.71 1.61
CA THR A 10 -6.50 -9.50 0.67
C THR A 10 -7.63 -8.73 1.37
N ASN A 11 -8.22 -7.77 0.66
CA ASN A 11 -9.38 -6.97 1.10
C ASN A 11 -9.14 -6.01 2.27
N GLU A 12 -7.90 -5.66 2.56
CA GLU A 12 -7.54 -4.68 3.59
C GLU A 12 -6.34 -3.86 3.11
N VAL A 13 -6.34 -2.55 3.39
CA VAL A 13 -5.18 -1.70 3.08
C VAL A 13 -4.11 -1.80 4.17
N THR A 14 -2.86 -2.00 3.76
CA THR A 14 -1.70 -1.84 4.65
C THR A 14 -1.11 -0.44 4.46
N MET A 15 -0.99 0.35 5.53
CA MET A 15 -0.18 1.57 5.48
C MET A 15 1.24 1.28 6.00
N VAL A 16 2.24 1.51 5.17
CA VAL A 16 3.65 1.43 5.55
C VAL A 16 4.20 2.84 5.68
N ILE A 17 4.85 3.12 6.81
CA ILE A 17 5.48 4.41 7.09
C ILE A 17 6.92 4.22 7.56
N SER A 18 7.80 5.15 7.20
CA SER A 18 9.19 5.11 7.65
C SER A 18 9.30 5.31 9.17
N GLU A 19 10.24 4.60 9.79
CA GLU A 19 10.64 4.81 11.18
C GLU A 19 11.05 6.26 11.50
N LYS A 20 11.49 7.01 10.48
CA LYS A 20 11.83 8.44 10.61
C LYS A 20 10.63 9.34 10.92
N HIS A 21 9.41 8.84 10.73
CA HIS A 21 8.22 9.51 11.25
C HIS A 21 8.24 9.64 12.78
N GLY A 22 8.94 8.72 13.47
CA GLY A 22 9.22 8.80 14.91
C GLY A 22 8.07 8.40 15.83
N ILE A 23 6.94 7.95 15.27
CA ILE A 23 5.78 7.42 16.02
C ILE A 23 5.72 5.91 15.84
N LYS A 24 5.44 5.19 16.93
CA LYS A 24 5.34 3.72 16.93
C LYS A 24 4.04 3.23 16.29
N GLU A 25 4.04 1.99 15.82
CA GLU A 25 2.88 1.34 15.18
C GLU A 25 1.58 1.47 15.97
N ASP A 26 1.55 1.07 17.25
CA ASP A 26 0.32 1.12 18.06
C ASP A 26 -0.25 2.54 18.18
N GLU A 27 0.62 3.54 18.31
CA GLU A 27 0.23 4.95 18.38
C GLU A 27 -0.29 5.44 17.03
N LEU A 28 0.32 5.00 15.92
CA LEU A 28 -0.16 5.28 14.58
C LEU A 28 -1.55 4.67 14.36
N LYS A 29 -1.73 3.39 14.70
CA LYS A 29 -3.01 2.67 14.53
C LYS A 29 -4.13 3.37 15.27
N ALA A 30 -3.88 3.75 16.52
CA ALA A 30 -4.83 4.52 17.31
C ALA A 30 -5.10 5.91 16.71
N SER A 31 -4.09 6.58 16.16
CA SER A 31 -4.21 7.95 15.65
C SER A 31 -4.88 8.07 14.29
N TYR A 32 -4.67 7.10 13.40
CA TYR A 32 -5.29 7.03 12.08
C TYR A 32 -6.58 6.19 12.08
N GLY A 33 -6.85 5.42 13.15
CA GLY A 33 -8.01 4.54 13.21
C GLY A 33 -7.95 3.40 12.19
N MET A 34 -6.75 2.94 11.85
CA MET A 34 -6.51 1.85 10.91
C MET A 34 -5.82 0.69 11.63
N GLU A 35 -6.22 -0.55 11.35
CA GLU A 35 -5.70 -1.73 12.04
C GLU A 35 -4.32 -2.17 11.49
N ASN A 36 -4.13 -2.04 10.19
CA ASN A 36 -2.95 -2.53 9.50
C ASN A 36 -2.00 -1.39 9.08
N ILE A 37 -1.23 -0.92 10.07
CA ILE A 37 -0.12 0.00 9.89
C ILE A 37 1.18 -0.68 10.30
N GLN A 38 2.22 -0.52 9.48
CA GLN A 38 3.55 -1.05 9.71
C GLN A 38 4.60 0.08 9.65
N VAL A 39 5.61 0.00 10.51
CA VAL A 39 6.73 0.95 10.52
C VAL A 39 7.97 0.24 10.00
N PHE A 40 8.51 0.72 8.88
CA PHE A 40 9.68 0.12 8.24
C PHE A 40 10.94 0.98 8.37
N SER A 41 12.05 0.28 8.50
CA SER A 41 13.41 0.81 8.40
C SER A 41 14.04 0.45 7.03
N PRO A 42 15.16 1.08 6.67
CA PRO A 42 15.95 0.66 5.50
C PRO A 42 16.49 -0.78 5.57
N GLU A 43 16.47 -1.42 6.74
CA GLU A 43 16.83 -2.84 6.90
C GLU A 43 15.70 -3.77 6.43
N ASP A 44 14.44 -3.34 6.60
CA ASP A 44 13.25 -4.07 6.17
C ASP A 44 13.08 -3.97 4.64
N VAL A 45 13.13 -2.75 4.11
CA VAL A 45 12.97 -2.48 2.67
C VAL A 45 14.01 -1.46 2.21
N LYS A 46 14.91 -1.91 1.33
CA LYS A 46 15.92 -1.03 0.72
C LYS A 46 15.32 -0.22 -0.42
N GLY A 47 15.55 1.09 -0.38
CA GLY A 47 15.09 1.99 -1.44
C GLY A 47 13.61 2.35 -1.36
N ASP A 48 12.97 2.13 -0.22
CA ASP A 48 11.61 2.62 0.03
C ASP A 48 11.53 4.14 -0.18
N SER A 49 10.56 4.55 -0.99
CA SER A 49 10.29 5.94 -1.33
C SER A 49 9.93 6.75 -0.08
N THR A 50 9.23 6.14 0.89
CA THR A 50 8.81 6.86 2.09
C THR A 50 10.01 7.30 2.93
N ASN A 51 10.96 6.39 3.16
CA ASN A 51 12.20 6.68 3.88
C ASN A 51 13.02 7.78 3.16
N TYR A 52 13.14 7.70 1.83
CA TYR A 52 13.85 8.69 1.05
C TYR A 52 13.26 10.10 1.21
N PHE A 53 11.92 10.24 1.19
CA PHE A 53 11.30 11.56 1.37
C PHE A 53 11.53 12.14 2.76
N TYR A 54 11.57 11.32 3.81
CA TYR A 54 11.95 11.78 5.15
C TYR A 54 13.41 12.24 5.20
N GLU A 55 14.33 11.49 4.61
CA GLU A 55 15.74 11.90 4.50
C GLU A 55 15.91 13.23 3.75
N LEU A 56 15.20 13.38 2.62
CA LEU A 56 15.20 14.61 1.84
C LEU A 56 14.64 15.80 2.62
N ARG A 57 13.56 15.60 3.38
CA ARG A 57 12.99 16.64 4.23
C ARG A 57 13.96 17.05 5.33
N GLU A 58 14.62 16.11 5.99
CA GLU A 58 15.61 16.39 7.03
C GLU A 58 16.81 17.17 6.50
N ALA A 59 17.31 16.82 5.32
CA ALA A 59 18.49 17.43 4.72
C ALA A 59 18.23 18.83 4.15
N GLU A 60 17.15 18.98 3.38
CA GLU A 60 16.94 20.16 2.52
C GLU A 60 15.81 21.06 3.01
N TYR A 61 14.83 20.52 3.74
CA TYR A 61 13.62 21.23 4.14
C TYR A 61 13.21 20.98 5.60
N PRO A 62 14.11 21.19 6.59
CA PRO A 62 13.88 20.77 7.98
C PRO A 62 12.70 21.47 8.66
N SER A 63 12.27 22.63 8.15
CA SER A 63 11.09 23.35 8.63
C SER A 63 9.76 22.90 8.02
N THR A 64 9.78 22.00 7.04
CA THR A 64 8.59 21.54 6.33
C THR A 64 7.99 20.32 7.01
N SER A 65 6.68 20.37 7.29
CA SER A 65 5.94 19.18 7.72
C SER A 65 5.83 18.18 6.56
N LEU A 66 6.01 16.90 6.84
CA LEU A 66 5.92 15.83 5.85
C LEU A 66 5.17 14.64 6.42
N PHE A 67 4.11 14.26 5.69
CA PHE A 67 3.53 12.92 5.74
C PHE A 67 3.92 12.19 4.45
N SER A 68 4.63 11.07 4.60
CA SER A 68 4.95 10.17 3.50
C SER A 68 4.68 8.74 3.94
N ALA A 69 3.81 8.05 3.21
CA ALA A 69 3.44 6.67 3.48
C ALA A 69 3.11 5.97 2.17
N LEU A 70 3.39 4.67 2.15
CA LEU A 70 2.98 3.72 1.12
C LEU A 70 1.71 3.02 1.59
N PHE A 71 0.78 2.80 0.68
CA PHE A 71 -0.46 2.08 0.90
C PHE A 71 -0.48 0.88 -0.03
N GLU A 72 -0.61 -0.30 0.53
CA GLU A 72 -0.53 -1.56 -0.21
C GLU A 72 -1.86 -2.31 -0.10
N PHE A 73 -2.41 -2.69 -1.26
CA PHE A 73 -3.54 -3.61 -1.35
C PHE A 73 -3.09 -4.99 -1.80
N GLY A 74 -3.15 -5.95 -0.89
CA GLY A 74 -2.78 -7.33 -1.18
C GLY A 74 -3.79 -8.02 -2.07
N THR A 75 -3.31 -8.90 -2.94
CA THR A 75 -4.14 -9.69 -3.86
C THR A 75 -4.14 -11.16 -3.46
N PHE A 76 -2.99 -11.83 -3.56
CA PHE A 76 -2.86 -13.26 -3.27
C PHE A 76 -2.85 -13.60 -1.76
N GLY A 77 -2.64 -12.61 -0.90
CA GLY A 77 -2.67 -12.75 0.55
C GLY A 77 -1.29 -12.98 1.18
N THR A 78 -1.24 -13.27 2.48
CA THR A 78 0.01 -13.29 3.26
C THR A 78 0.57 -14.68 3.54
N SER A 79 0.03 -15.72 2.89
CA SER A 79 0.49 -17.09 3.09
C SER A 79 1.82 -17.34 2.38
N ARG A 80 2.58 -18.36 2.83
CA ARG A 80 3.81 -18.78 2.12
C ARG A 80 3.55 -19.23 0.68
N GLU A 81 2.37 -19.79 0.42
CA GLU A 81 1.96 -20.17 -0.93
C GLU A 81 1.70 -18.94 -1.80
N ALA A 82 1.09 -17.89 -1.24
CA ALA A 82 0.90 -16.62 -1.92
C ALA A 82 2.24 -15.97 -2.26
N GLU A 83 3.17 -15.89 -1.31
CA GLU A 83 4.52 -15.36 -1.54
C GLU A 83 5.26 -16.10 -2.66
N LEU A 84 5.18 -17.43 -2.69
CA LEU A 84 5.78 -18.23 -3.77
C LEU A 84 5.10 -17.99 -5.12
N ARG A 85 3.78 -17.80 -5.13
CA ARG A 85 3.00 -17.48 -6.33
C ARG A 85 3.40 -16.11 -6.89
N GLU A 86 3.50 -15.09 -6.05
CA GLU A 86 3.96 -13.73 -6.43
C GLU A 86 5.36 -13.78 -7.05
N PHE A 87 6.30 -14.42 -6.36
CA PHE A 87 7.68 -14.52 -6.84
C PHE A 87 7.77 -15.27 -8.17
N THR A 88 7.04 -16.37 -8.31
CA THR A 88 6.98 -17.14 -9.56
C THR A 88 6.36 -16.33 -10.70
N THR A 89 5.31 -15.57 -10.41
CA THR A 89 4.63 -14.70 -11.40
C THR A 89 5.60 -13.68 -11.99
N ILE A 90 6.36 -12.98 -11.14
CA ILE A 90 7.35 -11.99 -11.59
C ILE A 90 8.50 -12.64 -12.37
N ILE A 91 9.00 -13.81 -11.92
CA ILE A 91 10.06 -14.53 -12.66
C ILE A 91 9.58 -14.90 -14.07
N LEU A 92 8.38 -15.48 -14.17
CA LEU A 92 7.85 -15.95 -15.44
C LEU A 92 7.50 -14.81 -16.38
N GLU A 93 6.94 -13.72 -15.86
CA GLU A 93 6.71 -12.50 -16.64
C GLU A 93 8.01 -11.93 -17.19
N ASN A 94 9.04 -11.78 -16.34
CA ASN A 94 10.32 -11.26 -16.78
C ASN A 94 10.97 -12.18 -17.83
N GLN A 95 10.91 -13.50 -17.65
CA GLN A 95 11.39 -14.45 -18.66
C GLN A 95 10.60 -14.34 -19.97
N LEU A 96 9.27 -14.24 -19.89
CA LEU A 96 8.40 -14.06 -21.05
C LEU A 96 8.71 -12.76 -21.80
N TYR A 97 9.01 -11.68 -21.08
CA TYR A 97 9.37 -10.39 -21.67
C TYR A 97 10.68 -10.45 -22.46
N TRP A 98 11.74 -11.00 -21.86
CA TRP A 98 13.08 -11.00 -22.46
C TRP A 98 13.30 -12.10 -23.50
N GLU A 99 12.81 -13.31 -23.22
CA GLU A 99 13.09 -14.50 -24.03
C GLU A 99 11.90 -14.91 -24.90
N GLY A 100 10.69 -14.48 -24.55
CA GLY A 100 9.47 -14.91 -25.23
C GLY A 100 9.09 -16.37 -24.94
N THR A 101 8.15 -16.87 -25.74
CA THR A 101 7.72 -18.28 -25.74
C THR A 101 7.06 -18.58 -27.09
N GLU A 102 7.23 -19.82 -27.56
CA GLU A 102 6.51 -20.35 -28.74
C GLU A 102 5.13 -20.90 -28.37
N HIS A 103 4.82 -21.02 -27.08
CA HIS A 103 3.56 -21.56 -26.56
C HIS A 103 2.61 -20.43 -26.16
N GLU A 104 1.60 -20.16 -27.00
CA GLU A 104 0.65 -19.08 -26.75
C GLU A 104 -0.14 -19.26 -25.44
N GLU A 105 -0.53 -20.48 -25.11
CA GLU A 105 -1.24 -20.79 -23.85
C GLU A 105 -0.41 -20.39 -22.62
N SER A 106 0.91 -20.59 -22.65
CA SER A 106 1.79 -20.16 -21.56
C SER A 106 1.89 -18.64 -21.46
N ARG A 107 1.92 -17.95 -22.61
CA ARG A 107 1.90 -16.48 -22.64
C ARG A 107 0.62 -15.94 -22.02
N GLU A 108 -0.54 -16.44 -22.45
CA GLU A 108 -1.84 -16.03 -21.93
C GLU A 108 -1.94 -16.26 -20.43
N TRP A 109 -1.52 -17.45 -19.96
CA TRP A 109 -1.55 -17.78 -18.54
C TRP A 109 -0.64 -16.87 -17.70
N ILE A 110 0.61 -16.62 -18.13
CA ILE A 110 1.55 -15.74 -17.39
C ILE A 110 0.99 -14.32 -17.32
N LEU A 111 0.45 -13.79 -18.42
CA LEU A 111 -0.11 -12.45 -18.45
C LEU A 111 -1.39 -12.33 -17.61
N GLU A 112 -2.23 -13.36 -17.62
CA GLU A 112 -3.40 -13.41 -16.73
C GLU A 112 -2.97 -13.47 -15.26
N GLU A 113 -1.95 -14.25 -14.94
CA GLU A 113 -1.44 -14.36 -13.56
C GLU A 113 -0.81 -13.06 -13.08
N LEU A 114 -0.05 -12.39 -13.94
CA LEU A 114 0.46 -11.04 -13.68
C LEU A 114 -0.68 -10.05 -13.42
N MET A 115 -1.72 -10.08 -14.26
CA MET A 115 -2.89 -9.23 -14.04
C MET A 115 -3.59 -9.54 -12.73
N ASN A 116 -3.71 -10.81 -12.34
CA ASN A 116 -4.31 -11.19 -11.06
C ASN A 116 -3.47 -10.74 -9.86
N MET A 117 -2.14 -10.65 -10.01
CA MET A 117 -1.24 -10.14 -8.97
C MET A 117 -1.48 -8.66 -8.68
N PHE A 118 -1.84 -7.84 -9.66
CA PHE A 118 -2.00 -6.38 -9.46
C PHE A 118 -3.45 -5.88 -9.50
N TYR A 119 -4.33 -6.57 -10.22
CA TYR A 119 -5.73 -6.19 -10.45
C TYR A 119 -6.62 -7.42 -10.71
N PRO A 120 -6.90 -8.22 -9.66
CA PRO A 120 -7.72 -9.43 -9.75
C PRO A 120 -9.13 -9.16 -10.29
N LYS A 121 -9.77 -10.18 -10.87
CA LYS A 121 -11.12 -10.08 -11.47
C LYS A 121 -12.23 -10.09 -10.40
N GLU A 122 -11.90 -10.58 -9.22
CA GLU A 122 -12.75 -10.75 -8.05
C GLU A 122 -13.42 -9.42 -7.67
N LYS A 123 -14.76 -9.40 -7.75
CA LYS A 123 -15.55 -8.20 -7.45
C LYS A 123 -15.37 -7.73 -6.01
N GLU A 124 -15.31 -8.68 -5.08
CA GLU A 124 -15.11 -8.42 -3.65
C GLU A 124 -13.81 -7.64 -3.40
N TRP A 125 -12.72 -8.03 -4.05
CA TRP A 125 -11.45 -7.29 -3.96
C TRP A 125 -11.54 -5.88 -4.53
N LYS A 126 -12.24 -5.70 -5.66
CA LYS A 126 -12.39 -4.37 -6.26
C LYS A 126 -13.24 -3.45 -5.39
N GLU A 127 -14.25 -4.00 -4.74
CA GLU A 127 -15.13 -3.25 -3.84
C GLU A 127 -14.39 -2.89 -2.55
N SER A 128 -13.65 -3.83 -1.94
CA SER A 128 -12.85 -3.59 -0.74
C SER A 128 -11.76 -2.54 -0.99
N VAL A 129 -11.04 -2.57 -2.12
CA VAL A 129 -10.04 -1.54 -2.46
C VAL A 129 -10.64 -0.14 -2.47
N LEU A 130 -11.87 0.03 -3.00
CA LEU A 130 -12.51 1.35 -3.03
C LEU A 130 -12.94 1.80 -1.64
N GLU A 131 -13.50 0.90 -0.83
CA GLU A 131 -13.94 1.18 0.53
C GLU A 131 -12.75 1.53 1.42
N GLU A 132 -11.76 0.64 1.49
CA GLU A 132 -10.53 0.80 2.27
C GLU A 132 -9.70 2.02 1.83
N ALA A 133 -9.62 2.30 0.53
CA ALA A 133 -8.93 3.52 0.05
C ALA A 133 -9.65 4.79 0.51
N CYS A 134 -10.99 4.81 0.46
CA CYS A 134 -11.75 5.96 0.95
C CYS A 134 -11.50 6.17 2.45
N GLU A 135 -11.58 5.12 3.25
CA GLU A 135 -11.35 5.17 4.68
C GLU A 135 -9.92 5.63 5.01
N ALA A 136 -8.91 5.06 4.37
CA ALA A 136 -7.52 5.45 4.57
C ALA A 136 -7.24 6.91 4.17
N ILE A 137 -7.77 7.36 3.03
CA ILE A 137 -7.64 8.76 2.58
C ILE A 137 -8.30 9.69 3.60
N GLU A 138 -9.53 9.40 4.02
CA GLU A 138 -10.22 10.24 5.00
C GLU A 138 -9.47 10.29 6.33
N SER A 139 -9.00 9.15 6.82
CA SER A 139 -8.23 9.05 8.06
C SER A 139 -6.96 9.88 8.01
N VAL A 140 -6.19 9.78 6.91
CA VAL A 140 -4.99 10.58 6.70
C VAL A 140 -5.32 12.07 6.64
N LEU A 141 -6.29 12.46 5.81
CA LEU A 141 -6.62 13.87 5.63
C LEU A 141 -7.18 14.50 6.91
N LYS A 142 -7.95 13.77 7.73
CA LYS A 142 -8.40 14.24 9.04
C LYS A 142 -7.23 14.37 10.01
N LYS A 143 -6.35 13.36 10.07
CA LYS A 143 -5.20 13.34 10.98
C LYS A 143 -4.18 14.45 10.67
N GLU A 144 -3.97 14.72 9.39
CA GLU A 144 -3.08 15.76 8.89
C GLU A 144 -3.75 17.15 8.85
N ASN A 145 -4.96 17.30 9.41
CA ASN A 145 -5.73 18.54 9.50
C ASN A 145 -6.02 19.20 8.14
N ILE A 146 -6.16 18.40 7.08
CA ILE A 146 -6.52 18.85 5.73
C ILE A 146 -8.05 18.81 5.56
N LEU A 147 -8.72 17.80 6.11
CA LEU A 147 -10.19 17.75 6.20
C LEU A 147 -10.63 18.16 7.60
N GLU A 148 -11.53 19.15 7.68
CA GLU A 148 -12.20 19.49 8.94
C GLU A 148 -13.13 18.34 9.36
N SER A 149 -13.07 17.93 10.63
CA SER A 149 -14.14 17.10 11.18
C SER A 149 -15.44 17.89 11.05
N SER A 150 -16.46 17.34 10.38
CA SER A 150 -17.75 18.00 10.26
C SER A 150 -18.24 18.40 11.64
N ALA A 151 -18.22 19.70 11.93
CA ALA A 151 -18.77 20.24 13.16
C ALA A 151 -20.24 19.81 13.20
N SER A 152 -20.61 19.07 14.24
CA SER A 152 -22.00 18.82 14.56
C SER A 152 -22.73 20.15 14.56
N HIS A 153 -23.61 20.37 13.58
CA HIS A 153 -24.56 21.46 13.63
C HIS A 153 -25.45 21.19 14.84
N SER A 154 -25.11 21.75 16.00
CA SER A 154 -26.06 21.90 17.09
C SER A 154 -27.12 22.88 16.60
N SER A 155 -28.24 22.34 16.14
CA SER A 155 -29.48 23.08 16.01
C SER A 155 -29.86 23.59 17.40
N HIS A 156 -29.50 24.84 17.68
CA HIS A 156 -30.14 25.64 18.72
C HIS A 156 -31.50 26.10 18.16
N GLU A 157 -32.56 25.40 18.56
CA GLU A 157 -33.88 26.01 18.77
C GLU A 157 -34.01 26.46 20.23
#